data_AF-A0A354HUM4-F1
#
_entry.id   AF-A0A354HUM4-F1
#
_cell.length_a   1.000
_cell.length_b   1.000
_cell.length_c   1.000
_cell.angle_alpha   90.00
_cell.angle_beta   90.00
_cell.angle_gamma   90.00
#
_symmetry.space_group_name_H-M   'P 1'
#
loop_
_entity.id
_entity.type
_entity.pdbx_description
1 polymer ?
#
loop_
_entity_poly.entity_id
_entity_poly.type
_entity_poly.pdbx_seq_one_letter_code
_entity_poly.pdbx_strand_id
1 'polypeptide(L)'
;QKFLRYLCQRGLSRRYPRDKGEARQRLDRELKVIEAMGFSAYFLICWDLVRFARGQGIAVGPGRGSAGGSIVAYLLDITRVDPLAFNLYFERFLN
;
A
#
# COMPACT_ATOMS: atom_id res chain seq x y z
N GLN A 1 -14.16 0.48 -4.06
CA GLN A 1 -13.20 -0.29 -4.88
C GLN A 1 -12.44 0.59 -5.87
N LYS A 2 -13.08 1.29 -6.82
CA LYS A 2 -12.41 2.22 -7.76
C LYS A 2 -11.48 3.27 -7.12
N PHE A 3 -11.84 3.79 -5.93
CA PHE A 3 -11.06 4.83 -5.26
C PHE A 3 -9.71 4.35 -4.69
N LEU A 4 -9.66 3.15 -4.11
CA LEU A 4 -8.41 2.57 -3.59
C LEU A 4 -7.38 2.42 -4.71
N ARG A 5 -7.82 1.86 -5.85
CA ARG A 5 -6.99 1.73 -7.06
C ARG A 5 -6.47 3.08 -7.55
N TYR A 6 -7.33 4.10 -7.62
CA TYR A 6 -6.92 5.46 -8.01
C TYR A 6 -5.81 6.01 -7.11
N LEU A 7 -5.93 5.88 -5.79
CA LEU A 7 -4.89 6.32 -4.85
C LEU A 7 -3.59 5.53 -5.05
N CYS A 8 -3.69 4.20 -5.22
CA CYS A 8 -2.52 3.37 -5.45
C CYS A 8 -1.82 3.71 -6.77
N GLN A 9 -2.56 4.02 -7.84
CA GLN A 9 -1.96 4.45 -9.11
C GLN A 9 -1.19 5.76 -8.97
N ARG A 10 -1.71 6.72 -8.21
CA ARG A 10 -0.97 7.96 -7.89
C ARG A 10 0.28 7.68 -7.06
N GLY A 11 0.15 6.80 -6.06
CA GLY A 11 1.29 6.34 -5.26
C GLY A 11 2.35 5.65 -6.12
N LEU A 12 1.93 4.80 -7.06
CA LEU A 12 2.79 4.05 -7.98
C LEU A 12 3.60 5.00 -8.86
N SER A 13 2.96 5.98 -9.49
CA SER A 13 3.66 6.98 -10.30
C SER A 13 4.69 7.80 -9.49
N ARG A 14 4.40 8.05 -8.20
CA ARG A 14 5.31 8.80 -7.32
C ARG A 14 6.49 7.95 -6.83
N ARG A 15 6.26 6.69 -6.45
CA ARG A 15 7.26 5.81 -5.83
C ARG A 15 8.05 4.98 -6.85
N TYR A 16 7.45 4.66 -8.00
CA TYR A 16 8.05 3.86 -9.07
C TYR A 16 7.87 4.52 -10.45
N PRO A 17 8.41 5.75 -10.67
CA PRO A 17 8.24 6.49 -11.93
C PRO A 17 8.86 5.80 -13.15
N ARG A 18 9.77 4.84 -12.94
CA ARG A 18 10.45 4.06 -13.99
C ARG A 18 10.15 2.57 -13.90
N ASP A 19 9.00 2.21 -13.30
CA ASP A 19 8.57 0.81 -13.23
C ASP A 19 8.56 0.17 -14.63
N LYS A 20 9.19 -1.00 -14.75
CA LYS A 20 9.17 -1.81 -15.98
C LYS A 20 8.00 -2.80 -16.00
N GLY A 21 7.14 -2.77 -14.99
CA GLY A 21 5.91 -3.56 -14.89
C GLY A 21 5.85 -4.44 -13.64
N GLU A 22 6.96 -4.61 -12.92
CA GLU A 22 7.02 -5.43 -11.71
C GLU A 22 6.12 -4.87 -10.59
N ALA A 23 6.25 -3.57 -10.31
CA ALA A 23 5.45 -2.92 -9.28
C ALA A 23 3.97 -2.86 -9.66
N ARG A 24 3.67 -2.61 -10.94
CA ARG A 24 2.30 -2.66 -11.46
C ARG A 24 1.68 -4.05 -11.34
N GLN A 25 2.41 -5.10 -11.71
CA GLN A 25 1.93 -6.48 -11.62
C GLN A 25 1.66 -6.88 -10.16
N ARG A 26 2.58 -6.52 -9.25
CA ARG A 26 2.38 -6.73 -7.81
C ARG A 26 1.16 -5.99 -7.29
N LEU A 27 0.98 -4.72 -7.68
CA LEU A 27 -0.17 -3.91 -7.30
C LEU A 27 -1.50 -4.55 -7.76
N ASP A 28 -1.58 -4.98 -9.02
CA ASP A 28 -2.79 -5.58 -9.57
C ASP A 28 -3.16 -6.89 -8.87
N ARG A 29 -2.15 -7.70 -8.53
CA ARG A 29 -2.35 -8.93 -7.75
C ARG A 29 -2.88 -8.62 -6.35
N GLU A 30 -2.26 -7.71 -5.62
CA GLU A 30 -2.69 -7.36 -4.25
C GLU A 30 -4.10 -6.75 -4.25
N LEU A 31 -4.38 -5.81 -5.16
CA LEU A 31 -5.71 -5.19 -5.25
C LEU A 31 -6.80 -6.24 -5.50
N LYS A 32 -6.55 -7.23 -6.36
CA LYS A 32 -7.51 -8.31 -6.63
C LYS A 32 -7.85 -9.09 -5.35
N VAL A 33 -6.85 -9.44 -4.54
CA VAL A 33 -7.07 -10.16 -3.28
C VAL A 33 -7.81 -9.28 -2.26
N ILE A 34 -7.36 -8.03 -2.09
CA ILE A 34 -7.99 -7.06 -1.16
C ILE A 34 -9.46 -6.80 -1.53
N GLU A 35 -9.76 -6.71 -2.82
CA GLU A 35 -11.12 -6.54 -3.33
C GLU A 35 -11.97 -7.80 -3.10
N ALA A 36 -11.44 -8.99 -3.40
CA ALA A 36 -12.13 -10.25 -3.19
C ALA A 36 -12.47 -10.51 -1.71
N MET A 37 -11.59 -10.12 -0.80
CA MET A 37 -11.79 -10.26 0.65
C MET A 37 -12.62 -9.13 1.27
N GLY A 38 -12.99 -8.09 0.51
CA GLY A 38 -13.78 -6.96 1.02
C GLY A 38 -12.99 -5.96 1.87
N PHE A 39 -11.65 -6.01 1.89
CA PHE A 39 -10.81 -5.16 2.75
C PHE A 39 -10.49 -3.78 2.19
N SER A 40 -11.08 -3.39 1.05
CA SER A 40 -10.83 -2.07 0.46
C SER A 40 -11.10 -0.91 1.44
N ALA A 41 -12.18 -0.99 2.24
CA ALA A 41 -12.52 0.05 3.20
C ALA A 41 -11.50 0.16 4.34
N TYR A 42 -10.98 -0.98 4.82
CA TYR A 42 -9.97 -1.02 5.87
C TYR A 42 -8.70 -0.26 5.47
N PHE A 43 -8.18 -0.52 4.25
CA PHE A 43 -7.02 0.21 3.73
C PHE A 43 -7.28 1.72 3.60
N LEU A 44 -8.49 2.11 3.18
CA LEU A 44 -8.84 3.52 3.04
C LEU A 44 -8.93 4.22 4.41
N ILE A 45 -9.46 3.57 5.44
CA ILE A 45 -9.48 4.09 6.80
C ILE A 45 -8.05 4.28 7.32
N CYS A 46 -7.19 3.27 7.19
CA CYS A 46 -5.79 3.37 7.60
C CYS A 46 -5.04 4.47 6.83
N TRP A 47 -5.25 4.56 5.52
CA TRP A 47 -4.67 5.63 4.69
C TRP A 47 -5.07 7.02 5.19
N ASP A 48 -6.36 7.23 5.47
CA ASP A 48 -6.86 8.54 5.90
C ASP A 48 -6.30 8.93 7.28
N LEU A 49 -6.28 7.99 8.23
CA LEU A 49 -5.68 8.21 9.55
C LEU A 49 -4.20 8.57 9.47
N VAL A 50 -3.41 7.83 8.69
CA VAL A 50 -1.97 8.09 8.54
C VAL A 50 -1.73 9.43 7.83
N ARG A 51 -2.51 9.72 6.79
CA ARG A 51 -2.44 11.00 6.06
C ARG A 51 -2.77 12.17 6.97
N PHE A 52 -3.85 12.07 7.75
CA PHE A 52 -4.28 13.10 8.69
C PHE A 52 -3.19 13.35 9.75
N ALA A 53 -2.74 12.30 10.43
CA ALA A 53 -1.72 12.41 11.48
C ALA A 53 -0.45 13.13 10.96
N ARG A 54 0.05 12.72 9.78
CA ARG A 54 1.21 13.38 9.17
C ARG A 54 0.94 14.83 8.79
N GLY A 55 -0.25 15.15 8.29
CA GLY A 55 -0.66 16.52 7.97
C GLY A 55 -0.76 17.43 9.19
N GLN A 56 -0.98 16.86 10.37
CA GLN A 56 -1.00 17.56 11.66
C GLN A 56 0.37 17.56 12.38
N GLY A 57 1.44 17.06 11.73
CA GLY A 57 2.76 16.94 12.36
C GLY A 57 2.85 15.86 13.44
N ILE A 58 1.84 14.98 13.56
CA ILE A 58 1.86 13.85 14.49
C ILE A 58 2.74 12.75 13.90
N ALA A 59 3.75 12.33 14.67
CA ALA A 59 4.68 11.30 14.25
C ALA A 59 3.97 9.95 14.09
N VAL A 60 4.09 9.36 12.90
CA VAL A 60 3.65 8.00 12.61
C VAL A 60 4.88 7.15 12.29
N GLY A 61 4.99 6.00 12.95
CA GLY A 61 6.08 5.05 12.70
C GLY A 61 6.15 4.56 11.24
N PRO A 62 7.23 3.88 10.85
CA PRO A 62 7.43 3.43 9.47
C PRO A 62 6.51 2.27 9.03
N GLY A 63 5.58 1.83 9.88
CA GLY A 63 4.87 0.56 9.78
C GLY A 63 5.45 -0.50 10.73
N ARG A 64 4.63 -1.50 11.07
CA ARG A 64 4.98 -2.63 11.93
C ARG A 64 4.34 -3.92 11.40
N GLY A 65 4.94 -5.06 11.74
CA GLY A 65 4.42 -6.38 11.38
C GLY A 65 4.48 -6.68 9.89
N SER A 66 3.66 -7.64 9.46
CA SER A 66 3.63 -8.16 8.08
C SER A 66 3.11 -7.15 7.05
N ALA A 67 2.45 -6.06 7.46
CA ALA A 67 1.95 -5.03 6.56
C ALA A 67 3.03 -4.40 5.67
N GLY A 68 4.31 -4.47 6.06
CA GLY A 68 5.45 -4.07 5.22
C GLY A 68 5.60 -4.89 3.93
N GLY A 69 4.97 -6.06 3.83
CA GLY A 69 4.95 -6.90 2.63
C GLY A 69 3.90 -6.48 1.58
N SER A 70 3.06 -5.49 1.86
CA SER A 70 2.06 -5.00 0.90
C SER A 70 2.53 -3.78 0.14
N ILE A 71 2.55 -3.88 -1.19
CA ILE A 71 2.80 -2.73 -2.05
C ILE A 71 1.66 -1.72 -1.93
N VAL A 72 0.41 -2.17 -1.74
CA VAL A 72 -0.73 -1.27 -1.52
C VAL A 72 -0.51 -0.40 -0.27
N ALA A 73 -0.09 -0.99 0.85
CA ALA A 73 0.21 -0.24 2.06
C ALA A 73 1.35 0.78 1.88
N TYR A 74 2.39 0.40 1.13
CA TYR A 74 3.51 1.26 0.80
C TYR A 74 3.11 2.44 -0.11
N LEU A 75 2.33 2.18 -1.16
CA LEU A 75 1.88 3.21 -2.11
C LEU A 75 0.94 4.24 -1.46
N LEU A 76 0.17 3.82 -0.44
CA LEU A 76 -0.69 4.69 0.37
C LEU A 76 0.05 5.41 1.51
N ASP A 77 1.37 5.28 1.62
CA ASP A 77 2.18 5.83 2.73
C ASP A 77 1.84 5.27 4.13
N ILE A 78 1.01 4.21 4.21
CA ILE A 78 0.69 3.53 5.47
C ILE A 78 1.96 2.92 6.05
N THR A 79 2.78 2.29 5.20
CA THR A 79 4.13 1.83 5.53
C THR A 79 5.17 2.65 4.77
N ARG A 80 6.40 2.67 5.28
CA ARG A 80 7.58 3.24 4.61
C ARG A 80 8.53 2.19 4.04
N VAL A 81 8.19 0.91 4.19
CA VAL A 81 9.00 -0.22 3.74
C VAL A 81 8.60 -0.55 2.30
N ASP A 82 9.57 -0.55 1.40
CA ASP A 82 9.39 -0.97 0.02
C ASP A 82 9.43 -2.51 -0.09
N PRO A 83 8.31 -3.18 -0.36
CA PRO A 83 8.28 -4.65 -0.35
C PRO A 83 9.06 -5.26 -1.51
N LEU A 84 9.24 -4.56 -2.63
CA LEU A 84 9.98 -5.10 -3.77
C LEU A 84 11.48 -4.99 -3.52
N ALA A 85 11.94 -3.85 -3.00
CA ALA A 85 13.35 -3.66 -2.66
C ALA A 85 13.87 -4.67 -1.63
N PHE A 86 13.00 -5.13 -0.72
CA PHE A 86 13.34 -6.11 0.32
C PHE A 86 12.80 -7.52 0.04
N ASN A 87 12.25 -7.77 -1.15
CA ASN A 87 11.66 -9.05 -1.55
C ASN A 87 10.68 -9.66 -0.51
N LEU A 88 9.79 -8.82 -0.01
CA LEU A 88 8.79 -9.17 1.00
C LEU A 88 7.51 -9.72 0.35
N TYR A 89 6.88 -10.66 1.03
CA TYR A 89 5.71 -11.40 0.55
C TYR A 89 4.41 -10.81 1.09
N PHE A 90 3.42 -10.62 0.21
CA PHE A 90 2.11 -10.09 0.55
C PHE A 90 1.26 -11.11 1.32
N GLU A 91 1.43 -12.38 0.99
CA GLU A 91 0.68 -13.53 1.51
C GLU A 91 0.95 -13.78 3.00
N ARG A 92 2.08 -13.26 3.51
CA ARG A 92 2.38 -13.24 4.95
C ARG A 92 1.54 -12.21 5.72
N PHE A 93 1.01 -11.21 5.02
CA PHE A 93 0.13 -10.20 5.58
C PHE A 93 -1.34 -10.58 5.41
N LEU A 94 -1.71 -11.01 4.21
CA LEU A 94 -3.10 -11.26 3.83
C LEU A 94 -3.13 -12.47 2.87
N ASN A 95 -3.84 -13.54 3.24
CA ASN A 95 -3.97 -14.78 2.48
C ASN A 95 -5.44 -15.08 2.16
#